data_AF-A0A7L1H8M1-F1
#
_entry.id   AF-A0A7L1H8M1-F1
#
_cell.length_a   1.000
_cell.length_b   1.000
_cell.length_c   1.000
_cell.angle_alpha   90.00
_cell.angle_beta   90.00
_cell.angle_gamma   90.00
#
_symmetry.space_group_name_H-M   'P 1'
#
loop_
_entity.id
_entity.type
_entity.pdbx_description
1 polymer ?
#
loop_
_entity_poly.entity_id
_entity_poly.type
_entity_poly.pdbx_seq_one_letter_code
_entity_poly.pdbx_strand_id
1 'polypeptide(L)'
;YLASDHKSFIRFAKKSHLQQVFLTEKLSYLTCWQAVFLDPQLRLEHEGFPVPANSKIIITHCHTNRSLAVPRNFWTWSYFGKEYEVICHTYLDSHKVEEDKNYWIIVTGNPGDENGTMIDRPS
;
A
#
# COMPACT_ATOMS: atom_id res chain seq x y z
N TYR A 1 -7.27 10.74 -5.02
CA TYR A 1 -7.49 9.33 -4.64
C TYR A 1 -6.35 8.46 -5.14
N LEU A 2 -5.92 7.49 -4.32
CA LEU A 2 -4.93 6.47 -4.72
C LEU A 2 -5.56 5.50 -5.70
N ALA A 3 -4.91 5.23 -6.82
CA ALA A 3 -5.44 4.38 -7.88
C ALA A 3 -4.40 3.42 -8.46
N SER A 4 -4.89 2.33 -9.03
CA SER A 4 -4.10 1.43 -9.87
C SER A 4 -4.96 0.81 -10.98
N ASP A 5 -4.32 0.20 -11.96
CA ASP A 5 -4.97 -0.47 -13.09
C ASP A 5 -4.01 -1.54 -13.64
N HIS A 6 -4.52 -2.53 -14.37
CA HIS A 6 -3.69 -3.58 -14.97
C HIS A 6 -2.53 -3.00 -15.78
N LYS A 7 -1.35 -3.59 -15.60
CA LYS A 7 -0.15 -3.22 -16.36
C LYS A 7 -0.44 -3.37 -17.86
N SER A 8 -0.13 -2.34 -18.63
CA SER A 8 -0.17 -2.39 -20.09
C SER A 8 1.15 -1.87 -20.68
N PHE A 9 1.30 -1.95 -22.00
CA PHE A 9 2.49 -1.43 -22.70
C PHE A 9 2.69 0.07 -22.52
N ILE A 10 1.63 0.82 -22.19
CA ILE A 10 1.67 2.28 -22.01
C ILE A 10 1.55 2.71 -20.54
N ARG A 11 1.15 1.80 -19.64
CA ARG A 11 0.90 2.10 -18.21
C ARG A 11 1.62 1.09 -17.33
N PHE A 12 2.76 1.51 -16.79
CA PHE A 12 3.59 0.72 -15.89
C PHE A 12 4.49 1.62 -15.04
N ALA A 13 4.99 1.08 -13.93
CA ALA A 13 5.86 1.78 -12.99
C ALA A 13 7.23 2.04 -13.62
N LYS A 14 7.74 3.28 -13.54
CA LYS A 14 8.89 3.75 -14.33
C LYS A 14 10.20 3.01 -14.06
N LYS A 15 10.40 2.44 -12.86
CA LYS A 15 11.64 1.78 -12.46
C LYS A 15 11.53 0.26 -12.51
N SER A 16 10.55 -0.30 -11.81
CA SER A 16 10.34 -1.75 -11.74
C SER A 16 9.65 -2.34 -12.98
N HIS A 17 9.02 -1.49 -13.80
CA HIS A 17 8.15 -1.90 -14.90
C HIS A 17 6.98 -2.79 -14.43
N LEU A 18 6.57 -2.70 -13.17
CA LEU A 18 5.41 -3.42 -12.63
C LEU A 18 4.13 -2.58 -12.77
N GLN A 19 3.02 -3.07 -12.19
CA GLN A 19 1.77 -2.34 -12.19
C GLN A 19 1.91 -1.03 -11.41
N GLN A 20 1.65 0.09 -12.06
CA GLN A 20 1.82 1.41 -11.45
C GLN A 20 0.71 1.72 -10.43
N VAL A 21 1.08 2.51 -9.44
CA VAL A 21 0.16 3.19 -8.52
C VAL A 21 0.27 4.68 -8.78
N PHE A 22 -0.86 5.37 -8.82
CA PHE A 22 -0.91 6.79 -9.19
C PHE A 22 -2.03 7.51 -8.43
N LEU A 23 -2.01 8.85 -8.48
CA LEU A 23 -3.06 9.69 -7.92
C LEU A 23 -3.99 10.19 -9.01
N THR A 24 -5.29 10.22 -8.73
CA THR A 24 -6.34 10.76 -9.61
C THR A 24 -7.37 11.54 -8.81
N GLU A 25 -8.00 12.54 -9.42
CA GLU A 25 -9.11 13.31 -8.84
C GLU A 25 -10.46 12.59 -8.95
N LYS A 26 -10.57 11.57 -9.81
CA LYS A 26 -11.84 10.89 -10.08
C LYS A 26 -12.02 9.68 -9.18
N LEU A 27 -13.12 9.66 -8.42
CA LEU A 27 -13.54 8.47 -7.70
C LEU A 27 -14.05 7.43 -8.70
N SER A 28 -13.51 6.22 -8.63
CA SER A 28 -13.88 5.10 -9.51
C SER A 28 -13.53 3.76 -8.87
N TYR A 29 -13.86 2.65 -9.50
CA TYR A 29 -13.45 1.33 -9.01
C TYR A 29 -11.92 1.15 -9.01
N LEU A 30 -11.18 1.87 -9.87
CA LEU A 30 -9.71 1.92 -9.88
C LEU A 30 -9.11 2.59 -8.64
N THR A 31 -9.94 3.29 -7.85
CA THR A 31 -9.53 3.92 -6.59
C THR A 31 -9.97 3.13 -5.35
N CYS A 32 -10.54 1.94 -5.55
CA CYS A 32 -11.05 1.12 -4.46
C CYS A 32 -9.96 0.19 -3.92
N TRP A 33 -9.70 0.29 -2.62
CA TRP A 33 -8.70 -0.51 -1.91
C TRP A 33 -9.34 -1.11 -0.66
N GLN A 34 -8.88 -2.29 -0.28
CA GLN A 34 -9.33 -3.03 0.89
C GLN A 34 -8.16 -3.27 1.82
N ALA A 35 -8.35 -2.99 3.11
CA ALA A 35 -7.46 -3.46 4.15
C ALA A 35 -7.76 -4.94 4.45
N VAL A 36 -6.74 -5.77 4.40
CA VAL A 36 -6.83 -7.21 4.55
C VAL A 36 -5.94 -7.64 5.72
N PHE A 37 -6.43 -8.59 6.52
CA PHE A 37 -5.68 -9.13 7.65
C PHE A 37 -4.38 -9.79 7.18
N LEU A 38 -3.33 -9.64 7.98
CA LEU A 38 -1.97 -10.05 7.62
C LEU A 38 -1.90 -11.56 7.35
N ASP A 39 -2.36 -12.37 8.30
CA ASP A 39 -2.36 -13.82 8.19
C ASP A 39 -3.48 -14.29 7.24
N PRO A 40 -3.14 -14.93 6.10
CA PRO A 40 -4.12 -15.45 5.16
C PRO A 40 -5.13 -16.42 5.77
N GLN A 41 -4.73 -17.21 6.78
CA GLN A 41 -5.58 -18.23 7.39
C GLN A 41 -6.63 -17.64 8.33
N LEU A 42 -6.44 -16.41 8.79
CA LEU A 42 -7.33 -15.73 9.74
C LEU A 42 -8.22 -14.66 9.06
N ARG A 43 -8.16 -14.53 7.73
CA ARG A 43 -8.87 -13.46 7.00
C ARG A 43 -10.39 -13.59 7.09
N LEU A 44 -10.92 -14.82 7.11
CA LEU A 44 -12.35 -15.06 7.17
C LEU A 44 -12.89 -14.72 8.56
N GLU A 45 -12.16 -15.11 9.60
CA GLU A 45 -12.48 -14.87 11.01
C GLU A 45 -12.46 -13.38 11.34
N HIS A 46 -11.56 -12.63 10.70
CA HIS A 46 -11.45 -11.18 10.86
C HIS A 46 -12.28 -10.37 9.85
N GLU A 47 -13.07 -11.02 9.00
CA GLU A 47 -13.92 -10.31 8.04
C GLU A 47 -14.98 -9.46 8.76
N GLY A 48 -15.12 -8.20 8.34
CA GLY A 48 -16.06 -7.25 8.94
C GLY A 48 -15.64 -6.64 10.28
N PHE A 49 -14.54 -7.11 10.89
CA PHE A 49 -13.98 -6.48 12.09
C PHE A 49 -13.28 -5.15 11.77
N PRO A 50 -13.24 -4.19 12.71
CA PRO A 50 -12.47 -2.96 12.54
C PRO A 50 -10.98 -3.23 12.32
N VAL A 51 -10.34 -2.41 11.49
CA VAL A 51 -8.88 -2.49 11.25
C VAL A 51 -8.14 -1.86 12.44
N PRO A 52 -7.31 -2.62 13.18
CA PRO A 52 -6.58 -2.07 14.31
C PRO A 52 -5.48 -1.10 13.85
N ALA A 53 -5.38 0.04 14.52
CA ALA A 53 -4.27 0.97 14.33
C ALA A 53 -2.95 0.34 14.79
N ASN A 54 -1.84 0.82 14.22
CA ASN A 54 -0.48 0.40 14.58
C ASN A 54 -0.21 -1.11 14.40
N SER A 55 -1.07 -1.81 13.67
CA SER A 55 -0.93 -3.22 13.32
C SER A 55 -0.56 -3.37 11.85
N LYS A 56 0.20 -4.44 11.55
CA LYS A 56 0.54 -4.78 10.16
C LYS A 56 -0.70 -5.30 9.45
N ILE A 57 -0.93 -4.82 8.24
CA ILE A 57 -2.00 -5.22 7.34
C ILE A 57 -1.48 -5.33 5.91
N ILE A 58 -2.29 -5.94 5.05
CA ILE A 58 -2.13 -5.85 3.60
C ILE A 58 -3.14 -4.84 3.07
N ILE A 59 -2.77 -4.07 2.06
CA ILE A 59 -3.69 -3.18 1.34
C ILE A 59 -3.84 -3.72 -0.08
N THR A 60 -5.01 -4.24 -0.42
CA THR A 60 -5.28 -4.90 -1.70
C THR A 60 -6.15 -4.01 -2.60
N HIS A 61 -5.74 -3.85 -3.84
CA HIS A 61 -6.50 -3.13 -4.85
C HIS A 61 -7.70 -3.99 -5.30
N CYS A 62 -8.92 -3.47 -5.14
CA CYS A 62 -10.13 -4.26 -5.38
C CYS A 62 -10.26 -4.68 -6.84
N HIS A 63 -9.88 -3.82 -7.80
CA HIS A 63 -10.06 -4.11 -9.21
C HIS A 63 -9.10 -5.18 -9.75
N THR A 64 -7.84 -5.19 -9.30
CA THR A 64 -6.81 -6.08 -9.85
C THR A 64 -6.44 -7.24 -8.91
N ASN A 65 -6.99 -7.25 -7.70
CA ASN A 65 -6.64 -8.20 -6.63
C ASN A 65 -5.12 -8.33 -6.40
N ARG A 66 -4.43 -7.18 -6.44
CA ARG A 66 -2.98 -7.07 -6.22
C ARG A 66 -2.73 -6.16 -5.02
N SER A 67 -1.69 -6.46 -4.26
CA SER A 67 -1.39 -5.73 -3.03
C SER A 67 -0.47 -4.54 -3.27
N LEU A 68 -0.66 -3.47 -2.51
CA LEU A 68 0.24 -2.33 -2.49
C LEU A 68 1.61 -2.76 -1.95
N ALA A 69 2.69 -2.32 -2.59
CA ALA A 69 4.03 -2.78 -2.26
C ALA A 69 5.10 -1.69 -2.40
N VAL A 70 6.16 -1.84 -1.63
CA VAL A 70 7.41 -1.08 -1.76
C VAL A 70 8.58 -2.06 -1.81
N PRO A 71 9.15 -2.35 -2.99
CA PRO A 71 10.20 -3.35 -3.14
C PRO A 71 11.59 -2.91 -2.66
N ARG A 72 11.76 -1.65 -2.24
CA ARG A 72 12.96 -1.04 -1.62
C ARG A 72 14.29 -1.10 -2.42
N ASN A 73 14.30 -1.75 -3.57
CA ASN A 73 15.42 -1.77 -4.52
C ASN A 73 15.25 -0.72 -5.64
N PHE A 74 14.01 -0.31 -5.93
CA PHE A 74 13.69 0.71 -6.91
C PHE A 74 13.44 2.05 -6.24
N TRP A 75 14.31 3.02 -6.51
CA TRP A 75 14.25 4.36 -5.93
C TRP A 75 14.43 5.45 -7.00
N THR A 76 14.01 6.67 -6.66
CA THR A 76 14.19 7.88 -7.48
C THR A 76 14.58 9.06 -6.59
N TRP A 77 15.30 10.03 -7.16
CA TRP A 77 15.45 11.35 -6.54
C TRP A 77 14.25 12.21 -6.89
N SER A 78 13.70 12.91 -5.91
CA SER A 78 12.75 13.99 -6.07
C SER A 78 13.20 15.22 -5.28
N TYR A 79 12.40 16.28 -5.33
CA TYR A 79 12.62 17.48 -4.51
C TYR A 79 12.62 17.19 -3.00
N PHE A 80 12.03 16.06 -2.57
CA PHE A 80 11.96 15.64 -1.17
C PHE A 80 13.08 14.66 -0.77
N GLY A 81 14.02 14.39 -1.68
CA GLY A 81 15.13 13.48 -1.46
C GLY A 81 14.96 12.12 -2.15
N LYS A 82 15.54 11.08 -1.53
CA LYS A 82 15.54 9.73 -2.08
C LYS A 82 14.25 9.01 -1.68
N GLU A 83 13.42 8.70 -2.66
CA GLU A 83 12.12 8.06 -2.48
C GLU A 83 12.08 6.69 -3.15
N TYR A 84 11.33 5.75 -2.57
CA TYR A 84 11.12 4.43 -3.15
C TYR A 84 9.88 4.40 -4.04
N GLU A 85 9.95 3.60 -5.10
CA GLU A 85 8.80 3.38 -5.98
C GLU A 85 7.70 2.60 -5.24
N VAL A 86 6.46 3.09 -5.32
CA VAL A 86 5.27 2.40 -4.82
C VAL A 86 4.54 1.76 -6.00
N ILE A 87 4.18 0.49 -5.87
CA ILE A 87 3.61 -0.32 -6.94
C ILE A 87 2.44 -1.18 -6.43
N CYS A 88 1.73 -1.81 -7.37
CA CYS A 88 0.68 -2.78 -7.07
C CYS A 88 1.15 -4.18 -7.47
N HIS A 89 1.77 -4.92 -6.54
CA HIS A 89 2.30 -6.25 -6.77
C HIS A 89 2.28 -7.07 -5.50
N THR A 90 1.76 -8.30 -5.57
CA THR A 90 1.75 -9.23 -4.44
C THR A 90 3.02 -10.08 -4.51
N TYR A 91 3.98 -9.79 -3.65
CA TYR A 91 5.16 -10.62 -3.43
C TYR A 91 4.80 -11.75 -2.48
N LEU A 92 5.11 -12.99 -2.87
CA LEU A 92 4.79 -14.18 -2.09
C LEU A 92 6.08 -14.95 -1.79
N ASP A 93 6.17 -15.47 -0.57
CA ASP A 93 7.24 -16.37 -0.16
C ASP A 93 7.02 -17.82 -0.68
N SER A 94 7.90 -18.74 -0.30
CA SER A 94 7.77 -20.17 -0.65
C SER A 94 6.48 -20.83 -0.14
N HIS A 95 5.85 -20.26 0.88
CA HIS A 95 4.60 -20.74 1.48
C HIS A 95 3.36 -20.04 0.91
N LYS A 96 3.53 -19.18 -0.11
CA LYS A 96 2.47 -18.37 -0.72
C LYS A 96 1.85 -17.35 0.24
N VAL A 97 2.64 -16.86 1.20
CA VAL A 97 2.25 -15.79 2.12
C VAL A 97 2.89 -14.48 1.64
N GLU A 98 2.18 -13.37 1.78
CA GLU A 98 2.68 -12.05 1.39
C GLU A 98 3.99 -11.70 2.13
N GLU A 99 4.97 -11.16 1.40
CA GLU A 99 6.25 -10.73 1.95
C GLU A 99 6.18 -9.35 2.63
N ASP A 100 7.24 -8.98 3.36
CA ASP A 100 7.40 -7.71 4.07
C ASP A 100 7.23 -6.46 3.18
N LYS A 101 7.54 -6.59 1.88
CA LYS A 101 7.32 -5.56 0.84
C LYS A 101 5.86 -5.14 0.74
N ASN A 102 4.93 -6.00 1.13
CA ASN A 102 3.48 -5.77 1.09
C ASN A 102 2.88 -5.34 2.43
N TYR A 103 3.68 -5.25 3.50
CA TYR A 103 3.18 -4.95 4.84
C TYR A 103 3.06 -3.44 5.03
N TRP A 104 1.87 -3.01 5.46
CA TRP A 104 1.57 -1.62 5.78
C TRP A 104 1.11 -1.50 7.23
N ILE A 105 1.33 -0.34 7.83
CA ILE A 105 0.81 -0.01 9.16
C ILE A 105 0.01 1.28 9.00
N ILE A 106 -1.26 1.26 9.41
CA ILE A 106 -2.07 2.46 9.53
C ILE A 106 -1.75 3.10 10.89
N VAL A 107 -1.03 4.22 10.85
CA VAL A 107 -0.72 5.01 12.04
C VAL A 107 -1.82 6.05 12.20
N THR A 108 -2.56 5.98 13.31
CA THR A 108 -3.47 7.05 13.70
C THR A 108 -2.71 8.09 14.52
N GLY A 109 -3.06 9.36 14.34
CA GLY A 109 -2.61 10.40 15.25
C GLY A 109 -3.06 10.06 16.67
N ASN A 110 -2.17 10.23 17.65
CA ASN A 110 -2.63 10.37 19.03
C ASN A 110 -3.42 11.69 19.05
N PRO A 111 -4.59 11.83 19.70
CA PRO A 111 -5.25 13.11 19.86
C PRO A 111 -4.47 14.00 20.85
N GLY A 112 -3.21 14.29 20.55
CA GLY A 112 -2.38 15.26 21.24
C GLY A 112 -2.29 16.51 20.38
N ASP A 113 -2.60 17.65 21.00
CA ASP A 113 -2.66 19.04 20.56
C ASP A 113 -2.95 19.30 19.07
N GLU A 114 -4.02 20.08 18.82
CA GLU A 114 -4.72 20.36 17.55
C GLU A 114 -3.86 20.73 16.32
N ASN A 115 -2.53 20.90 16.47
CA ASN A 115 -1.63 21.41 15.45
C ASN A 115 -0.44 20.49 15.09
N GLY A 116 -0.35 19.27 15.64
CA GLY A 116 0.76 18.36 15.34
C GLY A 116 0.59 17.64 13.99
N THR A 117 1.50 17.87 13.04
CA THR A 117 1.51 17.09 11.79
C THR A 117 2.28 15.78 11.98
N MET A 118 1.98 14.76 11.16
CA MET A 118 2.69 13.47 11.16
C MET A 118 4.22 13.58 10.94
N ILE A 119 4.71 14.75 10.52
CA ILE A 119 6.13 15.05 10.27
C ILE A 119 6.89 15.32 11.58
N ASP A 120 6.20 15.65 12.68
CA ASP A 120 6.82 16.18 13.90
C ASP A 120 7.23 15.11 14.94
N ARG A 121 7.18 13.82 14.59
CA ARG A 121 7.53 12.74 15.53
C ARG A 121 9.03 12.42 15.50
N PRO A 122 9.72 12.33 16.66
CA PRO A 122 11.12 11.95 16.70
C PRO A 122 11.32 10.50 16.25
N SER A 123 12.49 10.27 15.65
CA SER A 123 12.94 9.03 15.00
C SER A 123 12.99 7.81 15.91
#